data_AF-A0AB38YGZ3-F1
#
_entry.id   AF-A0AB38YGZ3-F1
#
_cell.length_a   1.000
_cell.length_b   1.000
_cell.length_c   1.000
_cell.angle_alpha   90.00
_cell.angle_beta   90.00
_cell.angle_gamma   90.00
#
_symmetry.space_group_name_H-M   'P 1'
#
loop_
_entity.id
_entity.type
_entity.pdbx_description
1 polymer ?
#
loop_
_entity_poly.entity_id
_entity_poly.type
_entity_poly.pdbx_seq_one_letter_code
_entity_poly.pdbx_strand_id
1 'polypeptide(L)'
;MAERLKGQLKDKQPEGRVQRVVFPWLSTLVGLLVVTYLLFHTEPELLLYYAVPSDLLRFEVKYAVLAAFVLILLIDLRRYRQQSARQKADLKALREQVRDLWLSKKQLQLKAHTYSGHADKLKLFISDKLLDYIEYDEKFLHFKSIAAEVRHNGVISFDKVQTALQNAGPEAHSALDAMRYLWDLLDLSTADNLALHISGHLAECEEQYYQRMLNPEDTPPLPHEPVFAPQHAAWRALSLVRADTPQLHGEGQGEQPEQTEWQLDDPQWHVQLQQPGALLGNENHLILLLENLLKNAQFFSGKRGYKSPRATISFLLDEIDGQVRIRIYNRGPHIKDEDRPNLFQLGFSTRRVREHHGRGLGLYFVNQIVKGYEGRIKVENMSAPDTTYTVRVELDNDEILTDSVRVQVVNGLPQCVDADGAWIDEKTWEYRKPVRSVEITAQDETKPQRKGEWASKGKQTWFDAAHPEHPHWQVTVQPKRGAHQLSFAPLDIRGVLFDVRLPTAEYRLEHADLLEEDIDAEVERLDEQFRTQIPY
;
A
#
# COMPACT_ATOMS: atom_id res chain seq x y z
N MET A 1 1.02 -9.27 1.70
CA MET A 1 1.89 -9.62 2.85
C MET A 1 1.77 -11.07 3.31
N ALA A 2 0.71 -11.85 3.07
CA ALA A 2 0.64 -13.27 3.49
C ALA A 2 1.75 -14.17 2.90
N GLU A 3 2.29 -13.87 1.71
CA GLU A 3 3.47 -14.56 1.15
C GLU A 3 4.81 -13.98 1.59
N ARG A 4 4.90 -12.69 1.93
CA ARG A 4 6.09 -12.06 2.55
C ARG A 4 6.21 -12.36 4.04
N LEU A 5 5.07 -12.50 4.75
CA LEU A 5 4.94 -13.08 6.08
C LEU A 5 5.14 -14.58 5.98
N LYS A 6 4.60 -15.33 5.02
CA LYS A 6 5.02 -16.75 4.82
C LYS A 6 6.48 -16.89 4.42
N GLY A 7 7.10 -15.88 3.79
CA GLY A 7 8.52 -15.85 3.44
C GLY A 7 9.41 -15.55 4.64
N GLN A 8 9.07 -14.52 5.42
CA GLN A 8 9.76 -14.16 6.67
C GLN A 8 9.41 -15.08 7.85
N LEU A 9 8.27 -15.77 7.83
CA LEU A 9 7.89 -16.88 8.72
C LEU A 9 8.36 -18.24 8.19
N LYS A 10 8.70 -18.39 6.90
CA LYS A 10 9.42 -19.58 6.39
C LYS A 10 10.90 -19.52 6.74
N ASP A 11 11.51 -18.33 6.64
CA ASP A 11 12.91 -18.12 7.05
C ASP A 11 13.08 -18.05 8.58
N LYS A 12 11.96 -17.97 9.30
CA LYS A 12 11.87 -18.19 10.75
C LYS A 12 10.95 -19.37 11.10
N GLN A 13 10.88 -20.40 10.25
CA GLN A 13 10.63 -21.72 10.83
C GLN A 13 11.78 -21.97 11.80
N PRO A 14 11.53 -22.52 13.00
CA PRO A 14 12.57 -22.71 14.00
C PRO A 14 13.61 -23.70 13.45
N GLU A 15 14.64 -23.20 12.77
CA GLU A 15 15.92 -23.86 12.59
C GLU A 15 16.57 -23.96 13.96
N GLY A 16 16.07 -24.85 14.81
CA GLY A 16 16.44 -24.79 16.21
C GLY A 16 15.73 -25.79 17.07
N ARG A 17 15.76 -27.08 16.69
CA ARG A 17 15.57 -28.15 17.68
C ARG A 17 16.51 -27.84 18.83
N VAL A 18 15.95 -27.59 20.02
CA VAL A 18 16.72 -27.44 21.28
C VAL A 18 17.81 -28.49 21.27
N GLN A 19 19.08 -28.06 21.22
CA GLN A 19 20.19 -29.00 21.06
C GLN A 19 20.18 -29.98 22.24
N ARG A 20 20.09 -31.28 21.92
CA ARG A 20 20.09 -32.33 22.95
C ARG A 20 21.49 -32.40 23.56
N VAL A 21 21.54 -32.39 24.89
CA VAL A 21 22.78 -32.61 25.63
C VAL A 21 23.24 -34.05 25.38
N VAL A 22 24.49 -34.21 24.96
CA VAL A 22 25.06 -35.54 24.68
C VAL A 22 25.60 -36.10 25.99
N PHE A 23 25.23 -37.35 26.30
CA PHE A 23 25.74 -38.06 27.48
C PHE A 23 27.26 -38.28 27.35
N PRO A 24 28.06 -38.15 28.44
CA PRO A 24 29.52 -38.21 28.38
C PRO A 24 30.03 -39.66 28.27
N TRP A 25 29.70 -40.32 27.16
CA TRP A 25 30.03 -41.72 26.90
C TRP A 25 31.54 -42.01 26.96
N LEU A 26 32.36 -41.05 26.53
CA LEU A 26 33.81 -41.19 26.48
C LEU A 26 34.41 -41.33 27.88
N SER A 27 34.13 -40.41 28.79
CA SER A 27 34.61 -40.52 30.18
C SER A 27 34.01 -41.72 30.90
N THR A 28 32.78 -42.14 30.62
CA THR A 28 32.23 -43.38 31.22
C THR A 28 32.95 -44.64 30.74
N LEU A 29 33.26 -44.74 29.44
CA LEU A 29 34.00 -45.88 28.88
C LEU A 29 35.44 -45.92 29.38
N VAL A 30 36.12 -44.77 29.41
CA VAL A 30 37.49 -44.67 29.94
C VAL A 30 37.49 -44.95 31.44
N GLY A 31 36.49 -44.50 32.19
CA GLY A 31 36.34 -44.82 33.61
C GLY A 31 36.23 -46.32 33.86
N LEU A 32 35.42 -47.03 33.05
CA LEU A 32 35.34 -48.49 33.12
C LEU A 32 36.70 -49.15 32.86
N LEU A 33 37.42 -48.72 31.82
CA LEU A 33 38.76 -49.22 31.50
C LEU A 33 39.77 -48.97 32.62
N VAL A 34 39.70 -47.82 33.29
CA VAL A 34 40.55 -47.49 34.44
C VAL A 34 40.22 -48.38 35.64
N VAL A 35 38.94 -48.64 35.91
CA VAL A 35 38.52 -49.57 36.97
C VAL A 35 39.06 -50.98 36.68
N THR A 36 38.95 -51.45 35.44
CA THR A 36 39.51 -52.74 35.02
C THR A 36 41.04 -52.77 35.16
N TYR A 37 41.73 -51.69 34.77
CA TYR A 37 43.18 -51.56 34.95
C TYR A 37 43.59 -51.60 36.43
N LEU A 38 42.86 -50.92 37.31
CA LEU A 38 43.11 -50.93 38.74
C LEU A 38 42.84 -52.30 39.38
N LEU A 39 41.83 -53.04 38.91
CA LEU A 39 41.54 -54.41 39.35
C LEU A 39 42.68 -55.37 38.99
N PHE A 40 43.24 -55.27 37.78
CA PHE A 40 44.43 -56.03 37.41
C PHE A 40 45.66 -55.66 38.25
N HIS A 41 45.74 -54.43 38.75
CA HIS A 41 46.83 -54.02 39.64
C HIS A 41 46.67 -54.57 41.07
N THR A 42 45.44 -54.80 41.55
CA THR A 42 45.19 -55.34 42.89
C THR A 42 45.24 -56.86 42.96
N GLU A 43 44.86 -57.55 41.88
CA GLU A 43 44.72 -59.01 41.83
C GLU A 43 45.71 -59.64 40.82
N PRO A 44 46.90 -60.11 41.27
CA PRO A 44 47.94 -60.61 40.38
C PRO A 44 47.60 -61.96 39.73
N GLU A 45 46.64 -62.72 40.27
CA GLU A 45 46.20 -64.01 39.70
C GLU A 45 45.48 -63.84 38.35
N LEU A 46 44.73 -62.73 38.18
CA LEU A 46 44.01 -62.42 36.94
C LEU A 46 44.97 -62.07 35.79
N LEU A 47 46.14 -61.51 36.10
CA LEU A 47 47.17 -61.14 35.14
C LEU A 47 47.75 -62.35 34.41
N LEU A 48 47.98 -63.43 35.16
CA LEU A 48 48.47 -64.71 34.64
C LEU A 48 47.42 -65.43 33.79
N TYR A 49 46.14 -65.36 34.19
CA TYR A 49 45.04 -65.97 33.45
C TYR A 49 44.79 -65.30 32.09
N TYR A 50 44.88 -63.97 32.01
CA TYR A 50 44.61 -63.20 30.79
C TYR A 50 45.87 -62.84 29.97
N ALA A 51 47.06 -63.30 30.38
CA ALA A 51 48.34 -63.08 29.69
C ALA A 51 48.65 -61.59 29.38
N VAL A 52 48.35 -60.70 30.32
CA VAL A 52 48.57 -59.25 30.15
C VAL A 52 50.06 -58.90 30.37
N PRO A 53 50.71 -58.09 29.50
CA PRO A 53 52.12 -57.73 29.68
C PRO A 53 52.36 -56.96 30.99
N SER A 54 53.31 -57.41 31.80
CA SER A 54 53.64 -56.80 33.11
C SER A 54 54.18 -55.37 33.01
N ASP A 55 54.67 -54.97 31.83
CA ASP A 55 55.13 -53.59 31.56
C ASP A 55 54.03 -52.53 31.65
N LEU A 56 52.76 -52.91 31.46
CA LEU A 56 51.62 -52.00 31.59
C LEU A 56 51.30 -51.63 33.05
N LEU A 57 51.81 -52.37 34.03
CA LEU A 57 51.55 -52.17 35.46
C LEU A 57 52.68 -51.42 36.20
N ARG A 58 53.62 -50.84 35.45
CA ARG A 58 54.67 -49.98 36.00
C ARG A 58 54.06 -48.79 36.75
N PHE A 59 54.71 -48.38 37.83
CA PHE A 59 54.22 -47.34 38.74
C PHE A 59 54.03 -46.00 38.03
N GLU A 60 54.88 -45.67 37.06
CA GLU A 60 54.82 -44.45 36.25
C GLU A 60 53.60 -44.43 35.30
N VAL A 61 53.25 -45.59 34.73
CA VAL A 61 52.11 -45.75 33.81
C VAL A 61 50.80 -45.57 34.57
N LYS A 62 50.73 -46.03 35.83
CA LYS A 62 49.55 -45.87 36.70
C LYS A 62 49.14 -44.41 36.88
N TYR A 63 50.08 -43.53 37.22
CA TYR A 63 49.78 -42.10 37.39
C TYR A 63 49.46 -41.42 36.06
N ALA A 64 50.09 -41.84 34.95
CA ALA A 64 49.78 -41.33 33.62
C ALA A 64 48.35 -41.70 33.18
N VAL A 65 47.91 -42.94 33.41
CA VAL A 65 46.54 -43.41 33.12
C VAL A 65 45.51 -42.65 33.97
N LEU A 66 45.79 -42.46 35.27
CA LEU A 66 44.91 -41.69 36.16
C LEU A 66 44.83 -40.22 35.74
N ALA A 67 45.96 -39.59 35.40
CA ALA A 67 46.01 -38.21 34.93
C ALA A 67 45.27 -38.02 33.60
N ALA A 68 45.42 -38.96 32.66
CA ALA A 68 44.70 -38.96 31.39
C ALA A 68 43.18 -39.08 31.60
N PHE A 69 42.73 -39.94 32.53
CA PHE A 69 41.32 -40.06 32.88
C PHE A 69 40.76 -38.76 33.48
N VAL A 70 41.48 -38.14 34.42
CA VAL A 70 41.09 -36.84 34.99
C VAL A 70 40.99 -35.77 33.90
N LEU A 71 41.92 -35.73 32.94
CA LEU A 71 41.88 -34.79 31.83
C LEU A 71 40.64 -34.99 30.95
N ILE A 72 40.32 -36.24 30.59
CA ILE A 72 39.13 -36.59 29.79
C ILE A 72 37.84 -36.22 30.53
N LEU A 73 37.77 -36.48 31.84
CA LEU A 73 36.65 -36.11 32.70
C LEU A 73 36.46 -34.59 32.75
N LEU A 74 37.55 -33.81 32.85
CA LEU A 74 37.50 -32.34 32.82
C LEU A 74 37.03 -31.79 31.46
N ILE A 75 37.46 -32.40 30.34
CA ILE A 75 37.01 -32.03 29.00
C ILE A 75 35.51 -32.30 28.83
N ASP A 76 35.03 -33.48 29.23
CA ASP A 76 33.61 -33.83 29.16
C ASP A 76 32.77 -32.94 30.08
N LEU A 77 33.25 -32.63 31.29
CA LEU A 77 32.58 -31.71 32.21
C LEU A 77 32.48 -30.30 31.63
N ARG A 78 33.54 -29.81 30.98
CA ARG A 78 33.54 -28.49 30.32
C ARG A 78 32.57 -28.47 29.13
N ARG A 79 32.57 -29.53 28.30
CA ARG A 79 31.63 -29.69 27.18
C ARG A 79 30.18 -29.72 27.66
N TYR A 80 29.89 -30.51 28.69
CA TYR A 80 28.55 -30.59 29.30
C TYR A 80 28.08 -29.24 29.84
N ARG A 81 28.94 -28.51 30.58
CA ARG A 81 28.61 -27.17 31.08
C ARG A 81 28.29 -26.19 29.96
N GLN A 82 29.07 -26.20 28.87
CA GLN A 82 28.83 -25.33 27.71
C GLN A 82 27.52 -25.70 26.99
N GLN A 83 27.26 -26.99 26.76
CA GLN A 83 26.01 -27.46 26.15
C GLN A 83 24.79 -27.12 27.00
N SER A 84 24.87 -27.33 28.33
CA SER A 84 23.78 -27.00 29.25
C SER A 84 23.50 -25.50 29.30
N ALA A 85 24.54 -24.64 29.24
CA ALA A 85 24.37 -23.20 29.20
C ALA A 85 23.66 -22.73 27.91
N ARG A 86 24.05 -23.29 26.75
CA ARG A 86 23.39 -23.01 25.46
C ARG A 86 21.94 -23.46 25.46
N GLN A 87 21.68 -24.70 25.89
CA GLN A 87 20.33 -25.25 25.98
C GLN A 87 19.40 -24.40 26.87
N LYS A 88 19.92 -23.89 28.00
CA LYS A 88 19.17 -22.97 28.88
C LYS A 88 18.85 -21.65 28.19
N ALA A 89 19.78 -21.10 27.41
CA ALA A 89 19.55 -19.88 26.64
C ALA A 89 18.49 -20.10 25.55
N ASP A 90 18.60 -21.19 24.79
CA ASP A 90 17.63 -21.56 23.74
C ASP A 90 16.22 -21.79 24.33
N LEU A 91 16.12 -22.49 25.47
CA LEU A 91 14.87 -22.69 26.17
C LEU A 91 14.27 -21.38 26.69
N LYS A 92 15.11 -20.43 27.10
CA LYS A 92 14.65 -19.11 27.54
C LYS A 92 14.09 -18.31 26.36
N ALA A 93 14.83 -18.25 25.25
CA ALA A 93 14.40 -17.57 24.03
C ALA A 93 13.09 -18.18 23.48
N LEU A 94 12.98 -19.50 23.46
CA LEU A 94 11.76 -20.19 23.04
C LEU A 94 10.57 -19.88 23.96
N ARG A 95 10.79 -19.82 25.29
CA ARG A 95 9.74 -19.44 26.24
C ARG A 95 9.30 -17.99 26.07
N GLU A 96 10.23 -17.08 25.77
CA GLU A 96 9.92 -15.68 25.46
C GLU A 96 9.09 -15.60 24.18
N GLN A 97 9.51 -16.26 23.09
CA GLN A 97 8.73 -16.33 21.84
C GLN A 97 7.32 -16.91 22.03
N VAL A 98 7.19 -18.01 22.77
CA VAL A 98 5.88 -18.61 23.07
C VAL A 98 5.03 -17.66 23.90
N ARG A 99 5.63 -16.93 24.85
CA ARG A 99 4.91 -15.94 25.67
C ARG A 99 4.46 -14.75 24.82
N ASP A 100 5.30 -14.25 23.94
CA ASP A 100 4.98 -13.13 23.04
C ASP A 100 3.86 -13.51 22.07
N LEU A 101 3.92 -14.72 21.49
CA LEU A 101 2.85 -15.27 20.66
C LEU A 101 1.55 -15.43 21.44
N TRP A 102 1.61 -15.91 22.69
CA TRP A 102 0.42 -16.05 23.53
C TRP A 102 -0.18 -14.69 23.91
N LEU A 103 0.65 -13.70 24.23
CA LEU A 103 0.21 -12.33 24.51
C LEU A 103 -0.44 -11.69 23.28
N SER A 104 0.21 -11.80 22.11
CA SER A 104 -0.32 -11.33 20.82
C SER A 104 -1.67 -11.99 20.51
N LYS A 105 -1.78 -13.32 20.67
CA LYS A 105 -3.05 -14.04 20.47
C LYS A 105 -4.14 -13.57 21.44
N LYS A 106 -3.79 -13.36 22.72
CA LYS A 106 -4.74 -12.87 23.73
C LYS A 106 -5.21 -11.45 23.44
N GLN A 107 -4.31 -10.56 23.02
CA GLN A 107 -4.67 -9.19 22.60
C GLN A 107 -5.63 -9.23 21.41
N LEU A 108 -5.34 -10.06 20.40
CA LEU A 108 -6.16 -10.14 19.20
C LEU A 108 -7.54 -10.80 19.49
N GLN A 109 -7.63 -11.71 20.46
CA GLN A 109 -8.90 -12.23 20.99
C GLN A 109 -9.73 -11.17 21.74
N LEU A 110 -9.08 -10.39 22.62
CA LEU A 110 -9.74 -9.29 23.33
C LEU A 110 -10.29 -8.27 22.33
N LYS A 111 -9.50 -7.90 21.32
CA LYS A 111 -9.92 -7.03 20.22
C LYS A 111 -11.16 -7.60 19.52
N ALA A 112 -11.13 -8.83 19.03
CA ALA A 112 -12.28 -9.44 18.35
C ALA A 112 -13.57 -9.39 19.20
N HIS A 113 -13.49 -9.61 20.51
CA HIS A 113 -14.64 -9.52 21.41
C HIS A 113 -15.13 -8.08 21.65
N THR A 114 -14.22 -7.11 21.84
CA THR A 114 -14.59 -5.70 22.02
C THR A 114 -15.29 -5.15 20.78
N TYR A 115 -14.78 -5.47 19.59
CA TYR A 115 -15.36 -5.03 18.33
C TYR A 115 -16.73 -5.66 18.06
N SER A 116 -16.94 -6.94 18.38
CA SER A 116 -18.26 -7.56 18.34
C SER A 116 -19.27 -6.79 19.22
N GLY A 117 -18.87 -6.41 20.44
CA GLY A 117 -19.70 -5.59 21.32
C GLY A 117 -19.95 -4.17 20.78
N HIS A 118 -18.99 -3.56 20.09
CA HIS A 118 -19.15 -2.25 19.46
C HIS A 118 -20.10 -2.28 18.26
N ALA A 119 -19.97 -3.29 17.39
CA ALA A 119 -20.87 -3.51 16.28
C ALA A 119 -22.32 -3.72 16.77
N ASP A 120 -22.50 -4.45 17.86
CA ASP A 120 -23.81 -4.65 18.49
C ASP A 120 -24.39 -3.35 19.07
N LYS A 121 -23.58 -2.53 19.76
CA LYS A 121 -24.00 -1.21 20.26
C LYS A 121 -24.41 -0.27 19.12
N LEU A 122 -23.62 -0.24 18.04
CA LEU A 122 -23.92 0.57 16.87
C LEU A 122 -25.19 0.10 16.17
N LYS A 123 -25.38 -1.22 16.02
CA LYS A 123 -26.63 -1.81 15.51
C LYS A 123 -27.83 -1.42 16.38
N LEU A 124 -27.66 -1.42 17.71
CA LEU A 124 -28.70 -0.99 18.64
C LEU A 124 -29.03 0.50 18.48
N PHE A 125 -28.02 1.37 18.41
CA PHE A 125 -28.18 2.81 18.21
C PHE A 125 -28.82 3.14 16.85
N ILE A 126 -28.37 2.50 15.78
CA ILE A 126 -28.93 2.67 14.43
C ILE A 126 -30.39 2.22 14.43
N SER A 127 -30.71 1.07 15.03
CA SER A 127 -32.09 0.58 15.13
C SER A 127 -32.99 1.53 15.92
N ASP A 128 -32.50 2.08 17.02
CA ASP A 128 -33.26 2.98 17.90
C ASP A 128 -33.51 4.34 17.23
N LYS A 129 -32.48 4.93 16.61
CA LYS A 129 -32.57 6.24 15.95
C LYS A 129 -33.24 6.20 14.57
N LEU A 130 -33.14 5.10 13.81
CA LEU A 130 -33.90 4.93 12.57
C LEU A 130 -35.40 4.87 12.82
N LEU A 131 -35.84 4.27 13.93
CA LEU A 131 -37.26 4.21 14.29
C LEU A 131 -37.82 5.61 14.58
N ASP A 132 -37.07 6.44 15.30
CA ASP A 132 -37.45 7.85 15.58
C ASP A 132 -37.47 8.73 14.31
N TYR A 133 -36.58 8.47 13.34
CA TYR A 133 -36.50 9.26 12.09
C TYR A 133 -37.55 8.86 11.03
N ILE A 134 -38.18 7.69 11.17
CA ILE A 134 -39.17 7.19 10.19
C ILE A 134 -40.54 7.83 10.38
N GLU A 135 -40.82 8.46 11.53
CA GLU A 135 -41.96 9.37 11.67
C GLU A 135 -41.53 10.78 11.27
N TYR A 136 -41.43 11.12 9.98
CA TYR A 136 -41.73 12.47 9.44
C TYR A 136 -41.47 12.52 7.92
N ASP A 137 -42.57 12.34 7.15
CA ASP A 137 -42.86 12.77 5.78
C ASP A 137 -43.48 11.64 4.94
N GLU A 138 -44.82 11.63 4.83
CA GLU A 138 -45.60 10.63 4.10
C GLU A 138 -45.18 10.48 2.63
N LYS A 139 -44.60 11.51 2.01
CA LYS A 139 -44.10 11.44 0.63
C LYS A 139 -42.73 10.75 0.53
N PHE A 140 -41.88 10.92 1.53
CA PHE A 140 -40.59 10.24 1.62
C PHE A 140 -40.77 8.75 1.95
N LEU A 141 -41.73 8.42 2.83
CA LEU A 141 -42.12 7.03 3.14
C LEU A 141 -42.63 6.28 1.91
N HIS A 142 -43.43 6.92 1.06
CA HIS A 142 -43.93 6.29 -0.17
C HIS A 142 -42.80 6.01 -1.17
N PHE A 143 -41.82 6.91 -1.30
CA PHE A 143 -40.65 6.69 -2.14
C PHE A 143 -39.71 5.62 -1.55
N LYS A 144 -39.56 5.58 -0.22
CA LYS A 144 -38.80 4.57 0.52
C LYS A 144 -39.44 3.18 0.40
N SER A 145 -40.77 3.09 0.48
CA SER A 145 -41.52 1.85 0.25
C SER A 145 -41.33 1.35 -1.18
N ILE A 146 -41.43 2.24 -2.18
CA ILE A 146 -41.16 1.88 -3.59
C ILE A 146 -39.70 1.46 -3.77
N ALA A 147 -38.74 2.18 -3.20
CA ALA A 147 -37.32 1.84 -3.29
C ALA A 147 -37.00 0.51 -2.59
N ALA A 148 -37.61 0.23 -1.44
CA ALA A 148 -37.48 -1.04 -0.71
C ALA A 148 -38.12 -2.20 -1.48
N GLU A 149 -39.27 -1.99 -2.12
CA GLU A 149 -39.94 -2.99 -2.95
C GLU A 149 -39.18 -3.25 -4.26
N VAL A 150 -38.65 -2.20 -4.90
CA VAL A 150 -37.73 -2.30 -6.06
C VAL A 150 -36.44 -3.00 -5.65
N ARG A 151 -35.89 -2.71 -4.46
CA ARG A 151 -34.73 -3.43 -3.92
C ARG A 151 -35.06 -4.90 -3.72
N HIS A 152 -36.17 -5.25 -3.05
CA HIS A 152 -36.58 -6.62 -2.80
C HIS A 152 -36.77 -7.44 -4.09
N ASN A 153 -37.51 -6.90 -5.06
CA ASN A 153 -37.68 -7.53 -6.37
C ASN A 153 -36.36 -7.55 -7.17
N GLY A 154 -35.53 -6.53 -6.96
CA GLY A 154 -34.17 -6.42 -7.47
C GLY A 154 -33.27 -7.54 -6.95
N VAL A 155 -33.29 -7.83 -5.64
CA VAL A 155 -32.52 -8.92 -5.00
C VAL A 155 -32.90 -10.24 -5.68
N ILE A 156 -34.20 -10.53 -5.79
CA ILE A 156 -34.68 -11.79 -6.35
C ILE A 156 -34.26 -11.94 -7.82
N SER A 157 -34.31 -10.85 -8.59
CA SER A 157 -33.88 -10.85 -9.99
C SER A 157 -32.36 -10.95 -10.12
N PHE A 158 -31.63 -10.28 -9.22
CA PHE A 158 -30.18 -10.32 -9.11
C PHE A 158 -29.69 -11.74 -8.81
N ASP A 159 -30.23 -12.40 -7.79
CA ASP A 159 -29.89 -13.78 -7.43
C ASP A 159 -30.11 -14.75 -8.59
N LYS A 160 -31.23 -14.60 -9.33
CA LYS A 160 -31.55 -15.45 -10.48
C LYS A 160 -30.52 -15.28 -11.61
N VAL A 161 -30.18 -14.04 -11.94
CA VAL A 161 -29.19 -13.75 -13.00
C VAL A 161 -27.79 -14.11 -12.54
N GLN A 162 -27.43 -13.84 -11.28
CA GLN A 162 -26.17 -14.23 -10.68
C GLN A 162 -25.96 -15.75 -10.75
N THR A 163 -26.97 -16.51 -10.32
CA THR A 163 -26.96 -17.98 -10.40
C THR A 163 -26.84 -18.45 -11.85
N ALA A 164 -27.55 -17.82 -12.79
CA ALA A 164 -27.46 -18.15 -14.20
C ALA A 164 -26.06 -17.86 -14.80
N LEU A 165 -25.45 -16.72 -14.44
CA LEU A 165 -24.12 -16.31 -14.90
C LEU A 165 -23.01 -17.17 -14.28
N GLN A 166 -23.12 -17.54 -13.00
CA GLN A 166 -22.19 -18.47 -12.34
C GLN A 166 -22.21 -19.85 -13.03
N ASN A 167 -23.38 -20.30 -13.48
CA ASN A 167 -23.53 -21.56 -14.20
C ASN A 167 -23.09 -21.49 -15.67
N ALA A 168 -22.91 -20.29 -16.24
CA ALA A 168 -22.58 -20.08 -17.65
C ALA A 168 -21.05 -20.17 -17.95
N GLY A 169 -20.21 -20.42 -16.94
CA GLY A 169 -18.78 -20.67 -17.12
C GLY A 169 -17.90 -19.41 -17.26
N PRO A 170 -16.62 -19.56 -17.67
CA PRO A 170 -15.61 -18.50 -17.71
C PRO A 170 -16.04 -17.24 -18.48
N GLU A 171 -16.75 -17.41 -19.59
CA GLU A 171 -17.14 -16.33 -20.50
C GLU A 171 -18.15 -15.35 -19.88
N ALA A 172 -18.85 -15.74 -18.81
CA ALA A 172 -19.84 -14.92 -18.12
C ALA A 172 -19.29 -14.12 -16.91
N HIS A 173 -18.00 -14.27 -16.57
CA HIS A 173 -17.41 -13.63 -15.38
C HIS A 173 -17.43 -12.09 -15.48
N SER A 174 -17.16 -11.54 -16.66
CA SER A 174 -17.23 -10.09 -16.90
C SER A 174 -18.65 -9.54 -16.69
N ALA A 175 -19.67 -10.28 -17.13
CA ALA A 175 -21.07 -9.91 -16.93
C ALA A 175 -21.50 -10.03 -15.45
N LEU A 176 -21.01 -11.07 -14.74
CA LEU A 176 -21.26 -11.27 -13.32
C LEU A 176 -20.68 -10.11 -12.48
N ASP A 177 -19.45 -9.71 -12.77
CA ASP A 177 -18.78 -8.60 -12.10
C ASP A 177 -19.47 -7.26 -12.35
N ALA A 178 -19.87 -6.99 -13.60
CA ALA A 178 -20.64 -5.80 -13.93
C ALA A 178 -21.98 -5.76 -13.21
N MET A 179 -22.64 -6.91 -13.06
CA MET A 179 -23.90 -7.00 -12.32
C MET A 179 -23.69 -6.72 -10.83
N ARG A 180 -22.66 -7.31 -10.20
CA ARG A 180 -22.30 -7.06 -8.80
C ARG A 180 -22.01 -5.59 -8.54
N TYR A 181 -21.28 -4.94 -9.44
CA TYR A 181 -21.01 -3.51 -9.37
C TYR A 181 -22.30 -2.67 -9.37
N LEU A 182 -23.26 -3.01 -10.25
CA LEU A 182 -24.56 -2.34 -10.29
C LEU A 182 -25.39 -2.56 -9.02
N TRP A 183 -25.31 -3.75 -8.44
CA TRP A 183 -25.98 -4.07 -7.18
C TRP A 183 -25.42 -3.23 -6.03
N ASP A 184 -24.11 -3.16 -5.89
CA ASP A 184 -23.46 -2.36 -4.85
C ASP A 184 -23.76 -0.87 -5.02
N LEU A 185 -23.81 -0.39 -6.26
CA LEU A 185 -24.23 0.97 -6.56
C LEU A 185 -25.69 1.23 -6.15
N LEU A 186 -26.58 0.27 -6.38
CA LEU A 186 -27.97 0.37 -5.96
C LEU A 186 -28.08 0.39 -4.44
N ASP A 187 -27.32 -0.46 -3.75
CA ASP A 187 -27.27 -0.53 -2.28
C ASP A 187 -26.80 0.79 -1.67
N LEU A 188 -25.68 1.33 -2.19
CA LEU A 188 -25.15 2.65 -1.83
C LEU A 188 -26.16 3.77 -2.10
N SER A 189 -26.87 3.72 -3.24
CA SER A 189 -27.84 4.76 -3.62
C SER A 189 -29.10 4.80 -2.77
N THR A 190 -29.35 3.75 -2.00
CA THR A 190 -30.54 3.57 -1.18
C THR A 190 -30.26 3.57 0.32
N ALA A 191 -29.01 3.87 0.72
CA ALA A 191 -28.62 4.06 2.11
C ALA A 191 -28.95 5.49 2.58
N ASP A 192 -29.63 5.61 3.73
CA ASP A 192 -30.00 6.91 4.32
C ASP A 192 -28.75 7.73 4.72
N ASN A 193 -27.69 7.06 5.21
CA ASN A 193 -26.37 7.64 5.46
C ASN A 193 -25.27 6.71 4.93
N LEU A 194 -24.65 7.11 3.82
CA LEU A 194 -23.73 6.26 3.08
C LEU A 194 -22.44 5.96 3.85
N ALA A 195 -21.87 6.97 4.50
CA ALA A 195 -20.65 6.78 5.30
C ALA A 195 -20.92 5.78 6.43
N LEU A 196 -22.03 5.92 7.14
CA LEU A 196 -22.40 5.04 8.24
C LEU A 196 -22.61 3.58 7.80
N HIS A 197 -23.27 3.39 6.66
CA HIS A 197 -23.44 2.05 6.06
C HIS A 197 -22.09 1.40 5.73
N ILE A 198 -21.19 2.16 5.10
CA ILE A 198 -19.84 1.68 4.75
C ILE A 198 -19.04 1.36 6.03
N SER A 199 -19.10 2.22 7.05
CA SER A 199 -18.43 1.98 8.33
C SER A 199 -18.95 0.73 9.02
N GLY A 200 -20.27 0.51 9.01
CA GLY A 200 -20.87 -0.72 9.54
C GLY A 200 -20.36 -1.98 8.83
N HIS A 201 -20.33 -1.96 7.49
CA HIS A 201 -19.79 -3.07 6.70
C HIS A 201 -18.29 -3.31 6.95
N LEU A 202 -17.52 -2.23 7.14
CA LEU A 202 -16.10 -2.33 7.49
C LEU A 202 -15.88 -2.97 8.85
N ALA A 203 -16.69 -2.62 9.85
CA ALA A 203 -16.62 -3.25 11.18
C ALA A 203 -16.89 -4.77 11.10
N GLU A 204 -17.85 -5.20 10.29
CA GLU A 204 -18.13 -6.63 10.06
C GLU A 204 -16.95 -7.34 9.36
N CYS A 205 -16.36 -6.69 8.34
CA CYS A 205 -15.17 -7.20 7.66
C CYS A 205 -13.97 -7.27 8.61
N GLU A 206 -13.81 -6.28 9.48
CA GLU A 206 -12.74 -6.19 10.48
C GLU A 206 -12.84 -7.36 11.48
N GLU A 207 -14.04 -7.63 12.01
CA GLU A 207 -14.28 -8.78 12.88
C GLU A 207 -13.90 -10.11 12.19
N GLN A 208 -14.40 -10.33 10.97
CA GLN A 208 -14.12 -11.55 10.21
C GLN A 208 -12.63 -11.70 9.90
N TYR A 209 -11.96 -10.60 9.57
CA TYR A 209 -10.52 -10.57 9.30
C TYR A 209 -9.73 -10.94 10.57
N TYR A 210 -10.10 -10.40 11.73
CA TYR A 210 -9.44 -10.71 13.00
C TYR A 210 -9.64 -12.17 13.41
N GLN A 211 -10.85 -12.70 13.28
CA GLN A 211 -11.14 -14.11 13.55
C GLN A 211 -10.28 -15.05 12.68
N ARG A 212 -10.12 -14.72 11.40
CA ARG A 212 -9.26 -15.48 10.46
C ARG A 212 -7.78 -15.43 10.85
N MET A 213 -7.29 -14.29 11.32
CA MET A 213 -5.91 -14.18 11.81
C MET A 213 -5.68 -14.97 13.09
N LEU A 214 -6.68 -15.12 13.95
CA LEU A 214 -6.59 -15.95 15.17
C LEU A 214 -6.54 -17.46 14.85
N ASN A 215 -7.36 -17.91 13.90
CA ASN A 215 -7.58 -19.33 13.61
C ASN A 215 -7.53 -19.64 12.10
N PRO A 216 -6.35 -19.51 11.45
CA PRO A 216 -6.23 -19.68 10.00
C PRO A 216 -6.55 -21.09 9.49
N GLU A 217 -6.46 -22.13 10.33
CA GLU A 217 -6.71 -23.53 9.95
C GLU A 217 -8.18 -23.97 10.08
N ASP A 218 -9.01 -23.24 10.84
CA ASP A 218 -10.35 -23.67 11.26
C ASP A 218 -11.48 -22.71 10.78
N THR A 219 -11.18 -21.84 9.81
CA THR A 219 -12.16 -20.83 9.35
C THR A 219 -12.95 -21.32 8.13
N PRO A 220 -14.30 -21.35 8.18
CA PRO A 220 -15.12 -21.67 7.01
C PRO A 220 -14.90 -20.67 5.85
N PRO A 221 -15.03 -21.11 4.59
CA PRO A 221 -14.97 -20.23 3.44
C PRO A 221 -16.13 -19.22 3.52
N LEU A 222 -15.80 -17.93 3.40
CA LEU A 222 -16.78 -16.87 3.30
C LEU A 222 -17.20 -16.71 1.84
N PRO A 223 -18.46 -16.32 1.57
CA PRO A 223 -18.92 -16.01 0.22
C PRO A 223 -18.15 -14.84 -0.42
N HIS A 224 -17.66 -13.90 0.40
CA HIS A 224 -16.82 -12.77 -0.01
C HIS A 224 -15.62 -12.63 0.94
N GLU A 225 -14.46 -12.25 0.42
CA GLU A 225 -13.31 -11.95 1.25
C GLU A 225 -13.49 -10.58 1.93
N PRO A 226 -13.14 -10.44 3.22
CA PRO A 226 -13.29 -9.19 3.95
C PRO A 226 -12.26 -8.12 3.55
N VAL A 227 -11.27 -8.51 2.74
CA VAL A 227 -10.18 -7.66 2.27
C VAL A 227 -10.07 -7.71 0.76
N PHE A 228 -9.57 -6.63 0.15
CA PHE A 228 -9.28 -6.57 -1.28
C PHE A 228 -7.96 -5.85 -1.57
N ALA A 229 -7.39 -6.12 -2.74
CA ALA A 229 -6.15 -5.50 -3.20
C ALA A 229 -6.43 -4.12 -3.87
N PRO A 230 -5.89 -3.00 -3.34
CA PRO A 230 -6.18 -1.67 -3.90
C PRO A 230 -5.66 -1.47 -5.32
N GLN A 231 -4.54 -2.14 -5.69
CA GLN A 231 -3.97 -2.08 -7.03
C GLN A 231 -4.96 -2.60 -8.09
N HIS A 232 -5.67 -3.69 -7.77
CA HIS A 232 -6.65 -4.28 -8.68
C HIS A 232 -7.86 -3.35 -8.87
N ALA A 233 -8.40 -2.80 -7.78
CA ALA A 233 -9.47 -1.81 -7.82
C ALA A 233 -9.08 -0.55 -8.63
N ALA A 234 -7.84 -0.09 -8.45
CA ALA A 234 -7.30 1.06 -9.17
C ALA A 234 -7.19 0.81 -10.67
N TRP A 235 -6.71 -0.37 -11.05
CA TRP A 235 -6.64 -0.78 -12.44
C TRP A 235 -8.04 -0.92 -13.08
N ARG A 236 -9.00 -1.52 -12.37
CA ARG A 236 -10.41 -1.62 -12.81
C ARG A 236 -11.04 -0.24 -13.00
N ALA A 237 -10.82 0.69 -12.07
CA ALA A 237 -11.32 2.05 -12.21
C ALA A 237 -10.70 2.77 -13.42
N LEU A 238 -9.42 2.56 -13.69
CA LEU A 238 -8.75 3.12 -14.87
C LEU A 238 -9.33 2.54 -16.17
N SER A 239 -9.58 1.23 -16.24
CA SER A 239 -10.13 0.58 -17.44
C SER A 239 -11.56 1.02 -17.78
N LEU A 240 -12.36 1.43 -16.78
CA LEU A 240 -13.68 2.05 -17.00
C LEU A 240 -13.61 3.43 -17.65
N VAL A 241 -12.47 4.12 -17.51
CA VAL A 241 -12.28 5.51 -17.93
C VAL A 241 -11.38 5.61 -19.17
N ARG A 242 -10.61 4.56 -19.46
CA ARG A 242 -9.67 4.44 -20.58
C ARG A 242 -9.86 3.10 -21.30
N ALA A 243 -10.26 3.15 -22.56
CA ALA A 243 -10.51 1.98 -23.40
C ALA A 243 -9.26 1.09 -23.62
N ASP A 244 -8.10 1.70 -23.86
CA ASP A 244 -6.84 0.99 -24.15
C ASP A 244 -5.96 0.87 -22.89
N THR A 245 -6.52 0.31 -21.81
CA THR A 245 -5.77 0.06 -20.58
C THR A 245 -5.05 -1.28 -20.69
N PRO A 246 -3.70 -1.34 -20.62
CA PRO A 246 -2.97 -2.60 -20.63
C PRO A 246 -3.45 -3.52 -19.51
N GLN A 247 -3.48 -4.83 -19.75
CA GLN A 247 -3.87 -5.80 -18.73
C GLN A 247 -2.96 -5.68 -17.50
N LEU A 248 -3.54 -5.86 -16.32
CA LEU A 248 -2.77 -6.06 -15.11
C LEU A 248 -2.02 -7.40 -15.27
N HIS A 249 -0.70 -7.40 -15.12
CA HIS A 249 0.09 -8.63 -15.23
C HIS A 249 -0.39 -9.62 -14.17
N GLY A 250 -1.07 -10.69 -14.60
CA GLY A 250 -1.57 -11.72 -13.70
C GLY A 250 -2.95 -12.32 -13.98
N GLU A 251 -3.72 -11.78 -14.92
CA GLU A 251 -5.01 -12.37 -15.36
C GLU A 251 -4.85 -13.56 -16.33
N GLY A 252 -3.81 -14.39 -16.13
CA GLY A 252 -3.54 -15.58 -16.94
C GLY A 252 -2.74 -16.60 -16.15
N GLN A 253 -3.22 -17.85 -16.14
CA GLN A 253 -2.57 -18.99 -15.50
C GLN A 253 -1.10 -19.10 -15.91
N GLY A 254 -0.19 -19.04 -14.93
CA GLY A 254 1.23 -19.34 -15.11
C GLY A 254 2.14 -18.37 -14.36
N GLU A 255 2.83 -18.91 -13.36
CA GLU A 255 4.03 -18.38 -12.66
C GLU A 255 4.39 -16.91 -12.98
N GLN A 256 3.96 -15.99 -12.10
CA GLN A 256 4.24 -14.55 -12.24
C GLN A 256 5.66 -14.20 -11.76
N PRO A 257 6.40 -13.35 -12.49
CA PRO A 257 7.54 -12.64 -11.93
C PRO A 257 7.07 -11.57 -10.93
N GLU A 258 7.91 -11.28 -9.93
CA GLU A 258 7.74 -10.33 -8.83
C GLU A 258 7.63 -8.84 -9.27
N GLN A 259 6.77 -8.49 -10.22
CA GLN A 259 6.52 -7.08 -10.57
C GLN A 259 5.50 -6.47 -9.61
N THR A 260 6.02 -5.79 -8.58
CA THR A 260 5.24 -5.13 -7.52
C THR A 260 4.63 -3.79 -7.95
N GLU A 261 4.93 -3.33 -9.16
CA GLU A 261 4.56 -2.01 -9.66
C GLU A 261 4.07 -2.08 -11.12
N TRP A 262 2.91 -1.47 -11.37
CA TRP A 262 2.34 -1.33 -12.70
C TRP A 262 2.40 0.14 -13.12
N GLN A 263 2.96 0.42 -14.30
CA GLN A 263 3.14 1.80 -14.77
C GLN A 263 2.60 1.98 -16.19
N LEU A 264 2.11 3.19 -16.47
CA LEU A 264 1.63 3.61 -17.78
C LEU A 264 1.99 5.06 -18.02
N ASP A 265 2.77 5.31 -19.07
CA ASP A 265 3.22 6.63 -19.47
C ASP A 265 2.86 6.90 -20.93
N ASP A 266 1.97 7.87 -21.16
CA ASP A 266 1.63 8.35 -22.48
C ASP A 266 1.40 9.89 -22.48
N PRO A 267 1.09 10.52 -23.63
CA PRO A 267 0.93 11.97 -23.69
C PRO A 267 -0.19 12.53 -22.78
N GLN A 268 -1.21 11.75 -22.44
CA GLN A 268 -2.37 12.18 -21.66
C GLN A 268 -2.28 11.73 -20.20
N TRP A 269 -1.74 10.53 -19.96
CA TRP A 269 -1.76 9.82 -18.67
C TRP A 269 -0.35 9.48 -18.18
N HIS A 270 -0.12 9.77 -16.90
CA HIS A 270 0.99 9.20 -16.12
C HIS A 270 0.40 8.40 -14.96
N VAL A 271 0.55 7.09 -14.96
CA VAL A 271 -0.01 6.21 -13.93
C VAL A 271 1.08 5.36 -13.30
N GLN A 272 1.11 5.30 -11.98
CA GLN A 272 1.94 4.36 -11.22
C GLN A 272 1.07 3.71 -10.13
N LEU A 273 0.85 2.41 -10.25
CA LEU A 273 0.08 1.62 -9.31
C LEU A 273 1.02 0.64 -8.61
N GLN A 274 1.43 0.97 -7.39
CA GLN A 274 2.14 0.04 -6.53
C GLN A 274 1.17 -0.98 -5.90
N GLN A 275 1.71 -1.95 -5.18
CA GLN A 275 0.93 -2.92 -4.38
C GLN A 275 0.95 -2.55 -2.90
N PRO A 276 0.08 -1.62 -2.45
CA PRO A 276 -0.04 -1.33 -1.04
C PRO A 276 -0.75 -2.48 -0.29
N GLY A 277 -0.75 -2.40 1.04
CA GLY A 277 -1.48 -3.28 1.93
C GLY A 277 -2.97 -3.38 1.58
N ALA A 278 -3.58 -4.51 1.93
CA ALA A 278 -4.99 -4.76 1.61
C ALA A 278 -5.91 -3.79 2.39
N LEU A 279 -7.03 -3.41 1.77
CA LEU A 279 -8.10 -2.64 2.42
C LEU A 279 -9.20 -3.60 2.86
N LEU A 280 -9.86 -3.29 3.98
CA LEU A 280 -11.09 -3.98 4.39
C LEU A 280 -12.28 -3.51 3.56
N GLY A 281 -13.32 -4.33 3.44
CA GLY A 281 -14.60 -3.94 2.84
C GLY A 281 -14.76 -4.35 1.38
N ASN A 282 -15.52 -3.56 0.63
CA ASN A 282 -15.90 -3.88 -0.74
C ASN A 282 -15.05 -3.09 -1.76
N GLU A 283 -14.38 -3.82 -2.66
CA GLU A 283 -13.59 -3.29 -3.76
C GLU A 283 -14.35 -2.26 -4.61
N ASN A 284 -15.65 -2.48 -4.82
CA ASN A 284 -16.49 -1.62 -5.63
C ASN A 284 -16.65 -0.20 -5.05
N HIS A 285 -16.49 -0.04 -3.73
CA HIS A 285 -16.44 1.30 -3.11
C HIS A 285 -15.23 2.08 -3.61
N LEU A 286 -14.05 1.44 -3.67
CA LEU A 286 -12.84 2.09 -4.16
C LEU A 286 -12.92 2.35 -5.67
N ILE A 287 -13.49 1.41 -6.44
CA ILE A 287 -13.73 1.59 -7.88
C ILE A 287 -14.61 2.82 -8.12
N LEU A 288 -15.74 2.96 -7.40
CA LEU A 288 -16.64 4.10 -7.54
C LEU A 288 -15.96 5.41 -7.15
N LEU A 289 -15.18 5.43 -6.06
CA LEU A 289 -14.40 6.59 -5.64
C LEU A 289 -13.44 7.04 -6.75
N LEU A 290 -12.64 6.11 -7.27
CA LEU A 290 -11.62 6.39 -8.29
C LEU A 290 -12.26 6.76 -9.62
N GLU A 291 -13.30 6.07 -10.06
CA GLU A 291 -14.03 6.36 -11.28
C GLU A 291 -14.53 7.81 -11.28
N ASN A 292 -15.10 8.28 -10.16
CA ASN A 292 -15.56 9.66 -10.01
C ASN A 292 -14.41 10.68 -10.10
N LEU A 293 -13.28 10.40 -9.44
CA LEU A 293 -12.11 11.28 -9.50
C LEU A 293 -11.46 11.31 -10.89
N LEU A 294 -11.31 10.15 -11.55
CA LEU A 294 -10.72 10.01 -12.88
C LEU A 294 -11.61 10.64 -13.96
N LYS A 295 -12.94 10.48 -13.89
CA LYS A 295 -13.89 11.17 -14.80
C LYS A 295 -13.88 12.69 -14.58
N ASN A 296 -13.68 13.14 -13.35
CA ASN A 296 -13.46 14.57 -13.06
C ASN A 296 -12.17 15.07 -13.70
N ALA A 297 -11.07 14.34 -13.49
CA ALA A 297 -9.78 14.65 -14.09
C ALA A 297 -9.85 14.77 -15.62
N GLN A 298 -10.42 13.75 -16.29
CA GLN A 298 -10.62 13.77 -17.75
C GLN A 298 -11.40 14.98 -18.24
N PHE A 299 -12.51 15.32 -17.59
CA PHE A 299 -13.33 16.45 -18.01
C PHE A 299 -12.59 17.79 -17.94
N PHE A 300 -11.85 18.05 -16.87
CA PHE A 300 -11.17 19.33 -16.69
C PHE A 300 -9.85 19.42 -17.46
N SER A 301 -9.18 18.28 -17.67
CA SER A 301 -7.91 18.18 -18.39
C SER A 301 -7.95 18.72 -19.83
N GLY A 302 -9.10 18.62 -20.49
CA GLY A 302 -9.31 19.06 -21.88
C GLY A 302 -9.72 20.52 -22.06
N LYS A 303 -9.82 21.33 -20.98
CA LYS A 303 -10.32 22.71 -21.10
C LYS A 303 -9.35 23.62 -21.85
N ARG A 304 -9.90 24.45 -22.77
CA ARG A 304 -9.15 25.47 -23.51
C ARG A 304 -8.45 26.45 -22.56
N GLY A 305 -7.24 26.88 -22.93
CA GLY A 305 -6.42 27.79 -22.12
C GLY A 305 -5.38 27.09 -21.24
N TYR A 306 -5.48 25.76 -21.10
CA TYR A 306 -4.57 24.93 -20.34
C TYR A 306 -3.99 23.84 -21.25
N LYS A 307 -3.18 24.19 -22.27
CA LYS A 307 -2.47 23.22 -23.15
C LYS A 307 -0.99 23.05 -22.79
N SER A 308 -0.48 21.81 -22.79
CA SER A 308 0.87 21.39 -22.37
C SER A 308 1.22 20.15 -23.18
N PRO A 309 2.50 19.96 -23.55
CA PRO A 309 2.96 18.82 -24.34
C PRO A 309 2.96 17.48 -23.59
N ARG A 310 2.80 17.44 -22.26
CA ARG A 310 2.84 16.20 -21.46
C ARG A 310 1.77 16.17 -20.36
N ALA A 311 1.36 14.92 -20.07
CA ALA A 311 0.45 14.42 -19.05
C ALA A 311 -0.54 15.44 -18.50
N THR A 312 -1.76 15.36 -19.01
CA THR A 312 -2.87 16.16 -18.52
C THR A 312 -3.49 15.61 -17.23
N ILE A 313 -3.23 14.33 -16.92
CA ILE A 313 -3.74 13.61 -15.75
C ILE A 313 -2.65 12.67 -15.22
N SER A 314 -2.47 12.66 -13.91
CA SER A 314 -1.57 11.74 -13.21
C SER A 314 -2.30 10.99 -12.11
N PHE A 315 -2.10 9.68 -12.03
CA PHE A 315 -2.73 8.80 -11.06
C PHE A 315 -1.69 7.92 -10.38
N LEU A 316 -1.49 8.14 -9.08
CA LEU A 316 -0.57 7.40 -8.26
C LEU A 316 -1.32 6.64 -7.18
N LEU A 317 -0.91 5.40 -6.94
CA LEU A 317 -1.33 4.56 -5.83
C LEU A 317 -0.07 4.01 -5.16
N ASP A 318 0.11 4.33 -3.89
CA ASP A 318 1.19 3.83 -3.05
C ASP A 318 0.75 3.67 -1.58
N GLU A 319 1.70 3.30 -0.72
CA GLU A 319 1.48 3.18 0.73
C GLU A 319 2.40 4.13 1.49
N ILE A 320 1.82 4.87 2.44
CA ILE A 320 2.56 5.74 3.35
C ILE A 320 1.99 5.58 4.76
N ASP A 321 2.87 5.31 5.72
CA ASP A 321 2.53 5.20 7.15
C ASP A 321 1.37 4.22 7.42
N GLY A 322 1.37 3.08 6.72
CA GLY A 322 0.31 2.06 6.81
C GLY A 322 -1.03 2.45 6.17
N GLN A 323 -1.08 3.57 5.44
CA GLN A 323 -2.26 4.03 4.72
C GLN A 323 -2.04 3.91 3.22
N VAL A 324 -3.06 3.42 2.52
CA VAL A 324 -3.14 3.50 1.05
C VAL A 324 -3.29 4.97 0.69
N ARG A 325 -2.34 5.50 -0.08
CA ARG A 325 -2.40 6.87 -0.61
C ARG A 325 -2.70 6.82 -2.10
N ILE A 326 -3.67 7.63 -2.49
CA ILE A 326 -4.16 7.80 -3.85
C ILE A 326 -3.98 9.27 -4.21
N ARG A 327 -3.16 9.57 -5.21
CA ARG A 327 -3.00 10.93 -5.73
C ARG A 327 -3.50 11.01 -7.16
N ILE A 328 -4.49 11.86 -7.39
CA ILE A 328 -5.01 12.14 -8.73
C ILE A 328 -4.81 13.61 -9.00
N TYR A 329 -3.84 13.93 -9.85
CA TYR A 329 -3.62 15.26 -10.38
C TYR A 329 -4.28 15.37 -11.75
N ASN A 330 -4.96 16.48 -11.98
CA ASN A 330 -5.40 16.85 -13.32
C ASN A 330 -5.06 18.30 -13.60
N ARG A 331 -4.67 18.56 -14.83
CA ARG A 331 -4.51 19.91 -15.30
C ARG A 331 -5.86 20.57 -15.52
N GLY A 332 -5.92 21.90 -15.39
CA GLY A 332 -7.13 22.66 -15.67
C GLY A 332 -7.30 23.86 -14.75
N PRO A 333 -8.51 24.45 -14.72
CA PRO A 333 -8.79 25.58 -13.86
C PRO A 333 -8.72 25.16 -12.39
N HIS A 334 -8.19 26.07 -11.57
CA HIS A 334 -8.24 25.94 -10.12
C HIS A 334 -9.68 25.90 -9.61
N ILE A 335 -9.87 25.22 -8.49
CA ILE A 335 -11.09 25.32 -7.70
C ILE A 335 -11.04 26.66 -6.99
N LYS A 336 -12.06 27.49 -7.19
CA LYS A 336 -12.14 28.79 -6.52
C LYS A 336 -12.36 28.60 -5.03
N ASP A 337 -11.82 29.51 -4.22
CA ASP A 337 -11.96 29.40 -2.75
C ASP A 337 -13.42 29.45 -2.28
N GLU A 338 -14.30 30.15 -3.01
CA GLU A 338 -15.76 30.17 -2.77
C GLU A 338 -16.44 28.81 -2.94
N ASP A 339 -15.90 27.96 -3.82
CA ASP A 339 -16.47 26.65 -4.14
C ASP A 339 -15.97 25.53 -3.21
N ARG A 340 -14.82 25.73 -2.55
CA ARG A 340 -14.16 24.70 -1.72
C ARG A 340 -15.03 24.15 -0.59
N PRO A 341 -15.78 24.97 0.18
CA PRO A 341 -16.66 24.45 1.24
C PRO A 341 -17.81 23.58 0.72
N ASN A 342 -18.22 23.82 -0.53
CA ASN A 342 -19.38 23.17 -1.13
C ASN A 342 -19.00 21.98 -2.02
N LEU A 343 -17.70 21.76 -2.28
CA LEU A 343 -17.20 20.77 -3.23
C LEU A 343 -17.76 19.35 -3.02
N PHE A 344 -17.98 18.99 -1.75
CA PHE A 344 -18.47 17.67 -1.34
C PHE A 344 -19.96 17.66 -0.95
N GLN A 345 -20.69 18.76 -1.17
CA GLN A 345 -22.12 18.82 -0.89
C GLN A 345 -22.92 18.08 -1.97
N LEU A 346 -24.00 17.46 -1.52
CA LEU A 346 -24.92 16.76 -2.41
C LEU A 346 -25.51 17.73 -3.43
N GLY A 347 -25.39 17.43 -4.72
CA GLY A 347 -25.98 18.23 -5.78
C GLY A 347 -25.10 19.38 -6.29
N PHE A 348 -23.96 19.66 -5.63
CA PHE A 348 -23.08 20.73 -6.05
C PHE A 348 -22.30 20.37 -7.32
N SER A 349 -22.30 21.27 -8.31
CA SER A 349 -21.53 21.11 -9.54
C SER A 349 -21.26 22.47 -10.18
N THR A 350 -20.01 22.70 -10.56
CA THR A 350 -19.61 23.87 -11.35
C THR A 350 -19.75 23.64 -12.87
N ARG A 351 -20.19 22.44 -13.28
CA ARG A 351 -20.44 22.11 -14.69
C ARG A 351 -21.77 22.69 -15.14
N ARG A 352 -21.81 23.31 -16.32
CA ARG A 352 -23.07 23.81 -16.91
C ARG A 352 -23.99 22.63 -17.22
N VAL A 353 -25.24 22.72 -16.75
CA VAL A 353 -26.29 21.68 -16.89
C VAL A 353 -26.53 21.20 -18.33
N ARG A 354 -26.20 22.03 -19.34
CA ARG A 354 -26.35 21.69 -20.77
C ARG A 354 -25.30 20.73 -21.33
N GLU A 355 -24.14 20.58 -20.69
CA GLU A 355 -23.02 19.81 -21.23
C GLU A 355 -22.89 18.41 -20.59
N HIS A 356 -23.51 18.15 -19.43
CA HIS A 356 -23.42 16.87 -18.72
C HIS A 356 -24.68 16.51 -17.93
N HIS A 357 -25.07 15.23 -17.95
CA HIS A 357 -26.14 14.66 -17.12
C HIS A 357 -25.74 14.45 -15.64
N GLY A 358 -24.63 15.04 -15.18
CA GLY A 358 -24.12 14.84 -13.82
C GLY A 358 -24.86 15.73 -12.82
N ARG A 359 -25.66 15.12 -11.93
CA ARG A 359 -26.42 15.81 -10.86
C ARG A 359 -25.56 16.30 -9.68
N GLY A 360 -24.25 16.47 -9.83
CA GLY A 360 -23.38 16.88 -8.71
C GLY A 360 -23.24 15.84 -7.59
N LEU A 361 -23.32 14.55 -7.92
CA LEU A 361 -23.28 13.46 -6.94
C LEU A 361 -21.88 12.85 -6.75
N GLY A 362 -20.98 13.00 -7.74
CA GLY A 362 -19.73 12.24 -7.78
C GLY A 362 -18.77 12.54 -6.62
N LEU A 363 -18.47 13.81 -6.36
CA LEU A 363 -17.59 14.19 -5.24
C LEU A 363 -18.26 13.98 -3.88
N TYR A 364 -19.59 14.03 -3.80
CA TYR A 364 -20.32 13.62 -2.61
C TYR A 364 -20.05 12.14 -2.29
N PHE A 365 -20.18 11.24 -3.28
CA PHE A 365 -19.86 9.82 -3.08
C PHE A 365 -18.41 9.60 -2.65
N VAL A 366 -17.46 10.28 -3.28
CA VAL A 366 -16.04 10.23 -2.88
C VAL A 366 -15.89 10.55 -1.40
N ASN A 367 -16.47 11.67 -0.94
CA ASN A 367 -16.37 12.08 0.46
C ASN A 367 -17.03 11.09 1.42
N GLN A 368 -18.20 10.57 1.07
CA GLN A 368 -18.91 9.58 1.91
C GLN A 368 -18.14 8.26 2.01
N ILE A 369 -17.55 7.78 0.91
CA ILE A 369 -16.71 6.57 0.91
C ILE A 369 -15.46 6.80 1.75
N VAL A 370 -14.76 7.93 1.54
CA VAL A 370 -13.57 8.26 2.34
C VAL A 370 -13.92 8.33 3.83
N LYS A 371 -15.02 8.99 4.20
CA LYS A 371 -15.49 9.05 5.59
C LYS A 371 -15.85 7.67 6.14
N GLY A 372 -16.57 6.85 5.36
CA GLY A 372 -16.94 5.50 5.76
C GLY A 372 -15.71 4.63 6.05
N TYR A 373 -14.66 4.77 5.26
CA TYR A 373 -13.36 4.15 5.46
C TYR A 373 -12.47 4.84 6.52
N GLU A 374 -13.00 5.83 7.25
CA GLU A 374 -12.27 6.67 8.23
C GLU A 374 -10.98 7.29 7.64
N GLY A 375 -11.00 7.51 6.33
CA GLY A 375 -9.93 8.08 5.57
C GLY A 375 -9.94 9.60 5.57
N ARG A 376 -9.03 10.17 4.79
CA ARG A 376 -8.91 11.62 4.61
C ARG A 376 -8.79 11.96 3.14
N ILE A 377 -9.42 13.05 2.72
CA ILE A 377 -9.28 13.61 1.39
C ILE A 377 -8.85 15.07 1.49
N LYS A 378 -7.81 15.42 0.74
CA LYS A 378 -7.30 16.79 0.58
C LYS A 378 -7.38 17.19 -0.89
N VAL A 379 -7.65 18.47 -1.11
CA VAL A 379 -7.76 19.05 -2.45
C VAL A 379 -6.92 20.31 -2.52
N GLU A 380 -5.94 20.30 -3.42
CA GLU A 380 -4.93 21.36 -3.57
C GLU A 380 -4.93 21.91 -5.00
N ASN A 381 -4.82 23.23 -5.13
CA ASN A 381 -4.62 23.88 -6.43
C ASN A 381 -3.11 23.93 -6.68
N MET A 382 -2.66 23.28 -7.75
CA MET A 382 -1.25 23.23 -8.14
C MET A 382 -0.90 24.43 -9.02
N SER A 383 0.29 25.01 -8.83
CA SER A 383 0.86 26.08 -9.65
C SER A 383 2.38 25.96 -9.67
N ALA A 384 3.01 26.39 -10.77
CA ALA A 384 4.47 26.47 -10.82
C ALA A 384 4.96 27.56 -9.84
N PRO A 385 6.04 27.32 -9.08
CA PRO A 385 6.68 28.37 -8.31
C PRO A 385 7.59 29.24 -9.21
N ASP A 386 7.90 30.45 -8.73
CA ASP A 386 9.04 31.21 -9.25
C ASP A 386 10.33 30.50 -8.83
N THR A 387 11.22 30.24 -9.78
CA THR A 387 12.46 29.50 -9.50
C THR A 387 13.54 29.79 -10.53
N THR A 388 14.79 29.45 -10.21
CA THR A 388 15.93 29.57 -11.12
C THR A 388 16.51 28.20 -11.39
N TYR A 389 16.65 27.85 -12.67
CA TYR A 389 17.31 26.62 -13.10
C TYR A 389 18.72 26.94 -13.58
N THR A 390 19.70 26.17 -13.12
CA THR A 390 21.05 26.16 -13.69
C THR A 390 21.11 25.08 -14.75
N VAL A 391 21.40 25.46 -15.99
CA VAL A 391 21.53 24.56 -17.14
C VAL A 391 23.00 24.44 -17.50
N ARG A 392 23.56 23.25 -17.33
CA ARG A 392 24.93 22.92 -17.69
C ARG A 392 24.92 21.99 -18.90
N VAL A 393 25.61 22.39 -19.96
CA VAL A 393 25.63 21.69 -21.25
C VAL A 393 27.06 21.26 -21.55
N GLU A 394 27.23 19.98 -21.81
CA GLU A 394 28.49 19.40 -22.27
C GLU A 394 28.36 19.09 -23.77
N LEU A 395 29.32 19.56 -24.55
CA LEU A 395 29.39 19.35 -26.00
C LEU A 395 30.39 18.21 -26.34
N ASP A 396 30.32 17.68 -27.55
CA ASP A 396 31.21 16.58 -28.01
C ASP A 396 32.72 16.93 -28.05
N ASN A 397 33.07 18.22 -27.95
CA ASN A 397 34.45 18.70 -27.86
C ASN A 397 34.94 18.86 -26.41
N ASP A 398 34.25 18.26 -25.43
CA ASP A 398 34.49 18.39 -23.99
C ASP A 398 34.36 19.83 -23.45
N GLU A 399 33.76 20.73 -24.24
CA GLU A 399 33.41 22.08 -23.81
C GLU A 399 32.18 22.03 -22.91
N ILE A 400 32.27 22.69 -21.75
CA ILE A 400 31.21 22.76 -20.76
C ILE A 400 30.75 24.21 -20.65
N LEU A 401 29.48 24.43 -20.95
CA LEU A 401 28.83 25.73 -20.86
C LEU A 401 27.81 25.68 -19.72
N THR A 402 27.66 26.79 -19.00
CA THR A 402 26.71 26.89 -17.88
C THR A 402 25.99 28.22 -17.99
N ASP A 403 24.67 28.17 -17.93
CA ASP A 403 23.80 29.33 -17.96
C ASP A 403 22.70 29.17 -16.92
N SER A 404 22.09 30.28 -16.52
CA SER A 404 20.95 30.30 -15.61
C SER A 404 19.68 30.71 -16.36
N VAL A 405 18.58 30.05 -16.03
CA VAL A 405 17.24 30.36 -16.53
C VAL A 405 16.37 30.72 -15.35
N ARG A 406 16.07 32.01 -15.22
CA ARG A 406 15.07 32.47 -14.26
C ARG A 406 13.68 32.23 -14.84
N VAL A 407 12.82 31.60 -14.06
CA VAL A 407 11.42 31.35 -14.39
C VAL A 407 10.56 32.12 -13.39
N GLN A 408 9.62 32.89 -13.91
CA GLN A 408 8.68 33.67 -13.13
C GLN A 408 7.27 33.48 -13.67
N VAL A 409 6.27 33.53 -12.78
CA VAL A 409 4.88 33.31 -13.12
C VAL A 409 4.19 34.64 -13.45
N VAL A 410 3.79 34.83 -14.71
CA VAL A 410 3.03 36.00 -15.18
C VAL A 410 1.64 35.60 -15.58
N ASN A 411 0.63 36.25 -15.00
CA ASN A 411 -0.78 35.92 -15.24
C ASN A 411 -1.07 34.41 -15.03
N GLY A 412 -0.36 33.78 -14.08
CA GLY A 412 -0.48 32.37 -13.77
C GLY A 412 0.26 31.42 -14.71
N LEU A 413 0.99 31.91 -15.71
CA LEU A 413 1.78 31.11 -16.63
C LEU A 413 3.27 31.25 -16.31
N PRO A 414 4.03 30.14 -16.18
CA PRO A 414 5.47 30.24 -16.00
C PRO A 414 6.14 30.63 -17.31
N GLN A 415 6.99 31.65 -17.27
CA GLN A 415 7.75 32.15 -18.41
C GLN A 415 9.22 32.33 -18.02
N CYS A 416 10.12 32.13 -18.99
CA CYS A 416 11.52 32.47 -18.81
C CYS A 416 11.71 33.98 -18.81
N VAL A 417 12.64 34.46 -17.98
CA VAL A 417 13.07 35.85 -17.96
C VAL A 417 14.44 35.94 -18.64
N ASP A 418 14.51 36.70 -19.73
CA ASP A 418 15.75 36.93 -20.46
C ASP A 418 16.71 37.87 -19.69
N ALA A 419 17.94 38.02 -20.18
CA ALA A 419 18.95 38.90 -19.60
C ALA A 419 18.47 40.37 -19.53
N ASP A 420 17.68 40.81 -20.52
CA ASP A 420 17.10 42.15 -20.60
C ASP A 420 15.81 42.32 -19.75
N GLY A 421 15.39 41.27 -19.04
CA GLY A 421 14.17 41.25 -18.24
C GLY A 421 12.88 41.04 -19.05
N ALA A 422 12.99 40.70 -20.34
CA ALA A 422 11.86 40.35 -21.18
C ALA A 422 11.35 38.93 -20.88
N TRP A 423 10.05 38.73 -21.02
CA TRP A 423 9.36 37.46 -20.80
C TRP A 423 9.31 36.66 -22.09
N ILE A 424 9.86 35.45 -22.09
CA ILE A 424 9.90 34.55 -23.24
C ILE A 424 9.37 33.17 -22.86
N ASP A 425 8.70 32.50 -23.81
CA ASP A 425 8.08 31.19 -23.56
C ASP A 425 9.12 30.05 -23.51
N GLU A 426 10.24 30.20 -24.22
CA GLU A 426 11.37 29.27 -24.16
C GLU A 426 12.70 30.02 -24.30
N LYS A 427 13.72 29.56 -23.58
CA LYS A 427 15.11 30.00 -23.75
C LYS A 427 15.84 29.03 -24.67
N THR A 428 16.48 29.55 -25.71
CA THR A 428 17.14 28.75 -26.76
C THR A 428 18.63 29.05 -26.83
N TRP A 429 19.43 28.01 -26.99
CA TRP A 429 20.86 28.08 -27.28
C TRP A 429 21.17 27.35 -28.59
N GLU A 430 22.13 27.89 -29.34
CA GLU A 430 22.65 27.27 -30.55
C GLU A 430 24.14 26.97 -30.41
N TYR A 431 24.51 25.70 -30.66
CA TYR A 431 25.88 25.22 -30.53
C TYR A 431 26.43 24.74 -31.87
N ARG A 432 27.72 25.03 -32.13
CA ARG A 432 28.40 24.58 -33.35
C ARG A 432 28.73 23.07 -33.32
N LYS A 433 28.74 22.48 -32.14
CA LYS A 433 29.01 21.06 -31.89
C LYS A 433 27.78 20.36 -31.31
N PRO A 434 27.64 19.05 -31.49
CA PRO A 434 26.54 18.29 -30.89
C PRO A 434 26.57 18.38 -29.36
N VAL A 435 25.38 18.41 -28.77
CA VAL A 435 25.18 18.33 -27.32
C VAL A 435 25.37 16.88 -26.88
N ARG A 436 26.35 16.64 -26.03
CA ARG A 436 26.67 15.33 -25.46
C ARG A 436 25.80 15.03 -24.24
N SER A 437 25.71 15.98 -23.31
CA SER A 437 24.85 15.87 -22.13
C SER A 437 24.30 17.21 -21.68
N VAL A 438 23.15 17.19 -21.03
CA VAL A 438 22.51 18.34 -20.39
C VAL A 438 22.25 17.98 -18.93
N GLU A 439 22.60 18.90 -18.05
CA GLU A 439 22.38 18.81 -16.61
C GLU A 439 21.56 20.02 -16.17
N ILE A 440 20.50 19.78 -15.40
CA ILE A 440 19.61 20.80 -14.86
C ILE A 440 19.57 20.67 -13.35
N THR A 441 19.73 21.80 -12.67
CA THR A 441 19.57 21.89 -11.21
C THR A 441 18.63 23.04 -10.90
N ALA A 442 17.51 22.77 -10.23
CA ALA A 442 16.65 23.82 -9.69
C ALA A 442 17.31 24.43 -8.44
N GLN A 443 17.05 25.72 -8.17
CA GLN A 443 17.60 26.43 -7.02
C GLN A 443 17.31 25.73 -5.67
N ASP A 444 16.15 25.12 -5.55
CA ASP A 444 15.70 24.44 -4.31
C ASP A 444 16.01 22.93 -4.31
N GLU A 445 16.60 22.39 -5.37
CA GLU A 445 16.96 20.97 -5.48
C GLU A 445 18.43 20.73 -5.14
N THR A 446 18.70 19.68 -4.35
CA THR A 446 20.07 19.33 -3.93
C THR A 446 20.79 18.39 -4.90
N LYS A 447 20.05 17.75 -5.81
CA LYS A 447 20.59 16.75 -6.74
C LYS A 447 20.39 17.22 -8.19
N PRO A 448 21.46 17.38 -8.98
CA PRO A 448 21.35 17.70 -10.39
C PRO A 448 20.73 16.53 -11.17
N GLN A 449 19.83 16.84 -12.09
CA GLN A 449 19.30 15.90 -13.05
C GLN A 449 20.17 15.95 -14.31
N ARG A 450 20.71 14.82 -14.79
CA ARG A 450 21.55 14.78 -16.00
C ARG A 450 21.01 13.78 -17.01
N LYS A 451 20.92 14.19 -18.28
CA LYS A 451 20.62 13.33 -19.41
C LYS A 451 21.67 13.47 -20.50
N GLY A 452 22.22 12.33 -20.92
CA GLY A 452 23.15 12.22 -22.03
C GLY A 452 22.58 11.38 -23.17
N GLU A 453 23.47 10.97 -24.09
CA GLU A 453 23.18 10.01 -25.16
C GLU A 453 22.05 10.43 -26.10
N TRP A 454 22.07 11.71 -26.50
CA TRP A 454 21.12 12.23 -27.47
C TRP A 454 21.32 11.59 -28.84
N ALA A 455 20.24 11.13 -29.48
CA ALA A 455 20.27 10.62 -30.85
C ALA A 455 20.81 11.68 -31.84
N SER A 456 21.55 11.23 -32.85
CA SER A 456 22.21 12.11 -33.84
C SER A 456 21.25 12.78 -34.83
N LYS A 457 19.98 12.36 -34.86
CA LYS A 457 18.91 12.90 -35.71
C LYS A 457 17.58 12.93 -34.95
N GLY A 458 16.70 13.86 -35.33
CA GLY A 458 15.36 13.98 -34.78
C GLY A 458 15.29 14.88 -33.55
N LYS A 459 14.12 15.48 -33.33
CA LYS A 459 13.81 16.29 -32.15
C LYS A 459 13.62 15.34 -30.96
N GLN A 460 14.35 15.56 -29.88
CA GLN A 460 14.25 14.79 -28.65
C GLN A 460 13.84 15.72 -27.52
N THR A 461 12.86 15.29 -26.73
CA THR A 461 12.39 16.05 -25.58
C THR A 461 12.65 15.25 -24.30
N TRP A 462 13.07 15.97 -23.27
CA TRP A 462 13.28 15.48 -21.93
C TRP A 462 12.47 16.34 -20.98
N PHE A 463 11.80 15.70 -20.02
CA PHE A 463 10.94 16.35 -19.05
C PHE A 463 11.58 16.24 -17.67
N ASP A 464 11.19 17.15 -16.79
CA ASP A 464 11.56 17.13 -15.38
C ASP A 464 11.32 15.75 -14.75
N ALA A 465 12.41 15.06 -14.38
CA ALA A 465 12.38 13.72 -13.82
C ALA A 465 12.23 13.72 -12.30
N ALA A 466 12.42 14.86 -11.63
CA ALA A 466 12.12 14.99 -10.20
C ALA A 466 10.60 15.03 -9.94
N HIS A 467 9.82 15.52 -10.91
CA HIS A 467 8.36 15.61 -10.83
C HIS A 467 7.69 14.89 -12.00
N PRO A 468 7.79 13.54 -12.10
CA PRO A 468 7.22 12.79 -13.23
C PRO A 468 5.70 12.93 -13.32
N GLU A 469 5.03 13.14 -12.18
CA GLU A 469 3.58 13.37 -12.05
C GLU A 469 3.10 14.71 -12.63
N HIS A 470 3.95 15.74 -12.66
CA HIS A 470 3.62 17.03 -13.26
C HIS A 470 4.92 17.76 -13.60
N PRO A 471 5.57 17.45 -14.73
CA PRO A 471 6.89 18.00 -15.03
C PRO A 471 6.87 19.53 -15.07
N HIS A 472 7.79 20.19 -14.36
CA HIS A 472 7.83 21.66 -14.28
C HIS A 472 8.49 22.31 -15.50
N TRP A 473 9.30 21.56 -16.23
CA TRP A 473 10.03 22.03 -17.39
C TRP A 473 10.23 20.91 -18.41
N GLN A 474 10.56 21.33 -19.62
CA GLN A 474 11.05 20.46 -20.67
C GLN A 474 12.32 21.04 -21.30
N VAL A 475 13.20 20.14 -21.71
CA VAL A 475 14.34 20.43 -22.57
C VAL A 475 14.14 19.75 -23.91
N THR A 476 14.35 20.49 -24.98
CA THR A 476 14.37 19.96 -26.33
C THR A 476 15.77 20.06 -26.92
N VAL A 477 16.29 18.95 -27.42
CA VAL A 477 17.50 18.90 -28.25
C VAL A 477 17.10 18.60 -29.68
N GLN A 478 17.49 19.47 -30.61
CA GLN A 478 17.29 19.28 -32.03
C GLN A 478 18.63 19.40 -32.78
N PRO A 479 19.25 18.27 -33.16
CA PRO A 479 20.44 18.28 -34.01
C PRO A 479 20.09 18.81 -35.40
N LYS A 480 20.74 19.90 -35.84
CA LYS A 480 20.71 20.37 -37.24
C LYS A 480 22.14 20.43 -37.80
N ARG A 481 22.27 20.45 -39.13
CA ARG A 481 23.58 20.54 -39.80
C ARG A 481 24.26 21.87 -39.46
N GLY A 482 25.31 21.82 -38.64
CA GLY A 482 26.16 22.98 -38.31
C GLY A 482 25.64 23.91 -37.21
N ALA A 483 24.41 23.71 -36.72
CA ALA A 483 23.82 24.47 -35.62
C ALA A 483 22.88 23.56 -34.80
N HIS A 484 23.39 23.00 -33.72
CA HIS A 484 22.63 22.13 -32.81
C HIS A 484 21.86 23.01 -31.83
N GLN A 485 20.53 22.88 -31.83
CA GLN A 485 19.65 23.72 -31.03
C GLN A 485 19.27 22.99 -29.73
N LEU A 486 19.37 23.70 -28.61
CA LEU A 486 18.85 23.31 -27.30
C LEU A 486 17.80 24.36 -26.90
N SER A 487 16.62 23.95 -26.46
CA SER A 487 15.69 24.86 -25.81
C SER A 487 15.24 24.35 -24.45
N PHE A 488 15.03 25.27 -23.53
CA PHE A 488 14.42 25.05 -22.22
C PHE A 488 13.10 25.81 -22.19
N ALA A 489 12.02 25.12 -21.84
CA ALA A 489 10.71 25.74 -21.67
C ALA A 489 10.11 25.29 -20.33
N PRO A 490 9.69 26.23 -19.45
CA PRO A 490 8.89 25.90 -18.30
C PRO A 490 7.51 25.41 -18.74
N LEU A 491 6.87 24.59 -17.92
CA LEU A 491 5.58 23.96 -18.22
C LEU A 491 4.51 24.46 -17.26
N ASP A 492 3.33 24.74 -17.82
CA ASP A 492 2.16 25.13 -17.05
C ASP A 492 1.56 23.92 -16.32
N ILE A 493 1.80 23.83 -15.01
CA ILE A 493 1.26 22.79 -14.13
C ILE A 493 -0.02 23.22 -13.38
N ARG A 494 -0.70 24.28 -13.82
CA ARG A 494 -1.95 24.71 -13.16
C ARG A 494 -3.00 23.62 -13.23
N GLY A 495 -3.45 23.18 -12.07
CA GLY A 495 -4.39 22.09 -11.96
C GLY A 495 -4.88 21.88 -10.55
N VAL A 496 -5.50 20.73 -10.36
CA VAL A 496 -6.04 20.29 -9.09
C VAL A 496 -5.45 18.94 -8.74
N LEU A 497 -5.01 18.78 -7.50
CA LEU A 497 -4.54 17.53 -6.93
C LEU A 497 -5.52 17.07 -5.85
N PHE A 498 -6.03 15.86 -6.00
CA PHE A 498 -6.72 15.12 -4.94
C PHE A 498 -5.73 14.16 -4.28
N ASP A 499 -5.57 14.25 -2.96
CA ASP A 499 -4.82 13.29 -2.12
C ASP A 499 -5.82 12.61 -1.19
N VAL A 500 -6.04 11.31 -1.42
CA VAL A 500 -6.91 10.46 -0.61
C VAL A 500 -6.05 9.46 0.16
N ARG A 501 -6.29 9.33 1.46
CA ARG A 501 -5.63 8.35 2.34
C ARG A 501 -6.66 7.46 3.00
N LEU A 502 -6.51 6.15 2.84
CA LEU A 502 -7.37 5.13 3.44
C LEU A 502 -6.52 4.19 4.31
N PRO A 503 -6.90 3.90 5.56
CA PRO A 503 -6.15 3.00 6.43
C PRO A 503 -6.19 1.56 5.90
N THR A 504 -5.03 0.89 5.84
CA THR A 504 -4.94 -0.53 5.50
C THR A 504 -5.56 -1.42 6.59
N ALA A 505 -5.88 -2.67 6.25
CA ALA A 505 -6.32 -3.67 7.23
C ALA A 505 -5.27 -3.88 8.34
N GLU A 506 -3.98 -3.82 7.99
CA GLU A 506 -2.86 -3.93 8.94
C GLU A 506 -2.75 -2.70 9.84
N TYR A 507 -2.91 -1.49 9.30
CA TYR A 507 -2.92 -0.28 10.11
C TYR A 507 -4.06 -0.29 11.15
N ARG A 508 -5.26 -0.75 10.76
CA ARG A 508 -6.42 -0.89 11.65
C ARG A 508 -6.16 -1.89 12.78
N LEU A 509 -5.54 -3.03 12.47
CA LEU A 509 -5.11 -4.02 13.47
C LEU A 509 -4.20 -3.41 14.55
N GLU A 510 -3.21 -2.64 14.11
CA GLU A 510 -2.16 -2.09 14.97
C GLU A 510 -2.65 -0.90 15.80
N HIS A 511 -3.53 -0.07 15.24
CA HIS A 511 -3.96 1.21 15.83
C HIS A 511 -5.39 1.19 16.39
N ALA A 512 -5.98 0.01 16.57
CA ALA A 512 -7.30 -0.21 17.19
C ALA A 512 -7.48 0.48 18.57
N ASP A 513 -6.40 0.63 19.35
CA ASP A 513 -6.45 1.19 20.71
C ASP A 513 -6.82 2.69 20.73
N LEU A 514 -6.72 3.40 19.61
CA LEU A 514 -7.16 4.80 19.48
C LEU A 514 -8.68 4.94 19.26
N LEU A 515 -9.39 3.85 18.95
CA LEU A 515 -10.83 3.85 18.69
C LEU A 515 -11.68 3.65 19.97
N GLU A 516 -11.10 3.17 21.08
CA GLU A 516 -11.83 2.98 22.34
C GLU A 516 -12.35 4.30 22.94
N GLU A 517 -11.60 5.41 22.80
CA GLU A 517 -12.05 6.74 23.26
C GLU A 517 -12.99 7.44 22.25
N ASP A 518 -13.01 7.00 21.00
CA ASP A 518 -13.67 7.73 19.91
C ASP A 518 -15.09 7.25 19.63
N ILE A 519 -15.51 6.07 20.05
CA ILE A 519 -16.85 5.55 19.73
C ILE A 519 -17.95 6.21 20.56
N ASP A 520 -17.75 6.40 21.88
CA ASP A 520 -18.74 7.15 22.68
C ASP A 520 -18.84 8.60 22.19
N ALA A 521 -17.71 9.20 21.79
CA ALA A 521 -17.67 10.52 21.16
C ALA A 521 -18.24 10.54 19.73
N GLU A 522 -18.11 9.47 18.94
CA GLU A 522 -18.66 9.34 17.58
C GLU A 522 -20.17 9.09 17.63
N VAL A 523 -20.64 8.28 18.58
CA VAL A 523 -22.08 8.13 18.89
C VAL A 523 -22.67 9.47 19.33
N GLU A 524 -21.96 10.23 20.15
CA GLU A 524 -22.37 11.57 20.58
C GLU A 524 -22.34 12.59 19.41
N ARG A 525 -21.32 12.56 18.54
CA ARG A 525 -21.24 13.37 17.31
C ARG A 525 -22.34 13.00 16.29
N LEU A 526 -22.64 11.72 16.13
CA LEU A 526 -23.75 11.24 15.30
C LEU A 526 -25.08 11.74 15.88
N ASP A 527 -25.28 11.65 17.20
CA ASP A 527 -26.46 12.20 17.88
C ASP A 527 -26.58 13.72 17.69
N GLU A 528 -25.48 14.48 17.71
CA GLU A 528 -25.47 15.93 17.39
C GLU A 528 -25.87 16.23 15.94
N GLN A 529 -25.42 15.43 14.97
CA GLN A 529 -25.84 15.56 13.57
C GLN A 529 -27.33 15.26 13.38
N PHE A 530 -27.86 14.27 14.10
CA PHE A 530 -29.30 13.99 14.10
C PHE A 530 -30.10 15.12 14.77
N ARG A 531 -29.61 15.71 15.87
CA ARG A 531 -30.27 16.86 16.54
C ARG A 531 -30.30 18.13 15.69
N THR A 532 -29.28 18.37 14.86
CA THR A 532 -29.19 19.59 14.03
C THR A 532 -30.04 19.54 12.76
N GLN A 533 -30.56 18.38 12.38
CA GLN A 533 -31.42 18.20 11.20
C GLN A 533 -32.93 18.22 11.52
N ILE A 534 -33.34 18.29 12.79
CA ILE A 534 -34.74 18.41 13.21
C ILE A 534 -35.05 19.91 13.41
N PRO A 535 -35.87 20.55 12.56
CA PRO A 535 -36.46 21.83 12.92
C PRO A 535 -37.55 21.56 13.97
N TYR A 536 -37.42 22.17 15.15
CA TYR A 536 -38.47 22.21 16.19
C TYR A 536 -39.80 22.73 15.67
#